data_AF-A0A7Z8YNG4-F1
#
_entry.id   AF-A0A7Z8YNG4-F1
#
_cell.length_a   1.000
_cell.length_b   1.000
_cell.length_c   1.000
_cell.angle_alpha   90.00
_cell.angle_beta   90.00
_cell.angle_gamma   90.00
#
_symmetry.space_group_name_H-M   'P 1'
#
loop_
_entity.id
_entity.type
_entity.pdbx_description
1 polymer ?
#
loop_
_entity_poly.entity_id
_entity_poly.type
_entity_poly.pdbx_seq_one_letter_code
_entity_poly.pdbx_strand_id
1 'polypeptide(L)'
;MKRIITLFIVSVATVINAQKISQKVVISNSGEEVGRYIRETSTKYLVDVQDTVWVPKKGNKVVEYSAVKGQGIIYLKNWGVVNVRKTPSTTTAVVGKLIYEEGYVPEAYPCLGYKNGWYKTEVNGKTGWVRADNVIWDSISTF
;
A
#
# COMPACT_ATOMS: atom_id res chain seq x y z
N MET A 1 20.38 40.97 -39.18
CA MET A 1 19.71 39.64 -39.11
C MET A 1 20.28 38.87 -37.91
N LYS A 2 19.59 38.86 -36.77
CA LYS A 2 19.98 38.08 -35.58
C LYS A 2 19.08 36.84 -35.51
N ARG A 3 19.65 35.65 -35.65
CA ARG A 3 18.93 34.37 -35.52
C ARG A 3 18.75 34.08 -34.03
N ILE A 4 17.52 34.16 -33.54
CA ILE A 4 17.15 33.70 -32.20
C ILE A 4 16.89 32.20 -32.32
N ILE A 5 17.75 31.40 -31.70
CA ILE A 5 17.57 29.96 -31.54
C ILE A 5 16.71 29.76 -30.29
N THR A 6 15.44 29.47 -30.48
CA THR A 6 14.53 29.09 -29.39
C THR A 6 14.85 27.66 -28.97
N LEU A 7 15.45 27.51 -27.79
CA LEU A 7 15.77 26.22 -27.17
C LEU A 7 14.49 25.61 -26.58
N PHE A 8 13.90 24.62 -27.24
CA PHE A 8 12.84 23.80 -26.66
C PHE A 8 13.44 22.84 -25.63
N ILE A 9 13.32 23.18 -24.35
CA ILE A 9 13.56 22.21 -23.27
C ILE A 9 12.34 21.28 -23.25
N VAL A 10 12.47 20.11 -23.85
CA VAL A 10 11.53 19.00 -23.63
C VAL A 10 11.78 18.49 -22.22
N SER A 11 11.06 19.03 -21.25
CA SER A 11 10.99 18.45 -19.92
C SER A 11 10.29 17.10 -20.03
N VAL A 12 11.07 16.01 -19.98
CA VAL A 12 10.53 14.66 -19.81
C VAL A 12 9.89 14.63 -18.43
N ALA A 13 8.57 14.81 -18.37
CA ALA A 13 7.80 14.52 -17.17
C ALA A 13 7.97 13.02 -16.91
N THR A 14 8.82 12.67 -15.95
CA THR A 14 8.85 11.32 -15.40
C THR A 14 7.45 11.07 -14.86
N VAL A 15 6.74 10.12 -15.46
CA VAL A 15 5.47 9.64 -14.94
C VAL A 15 5.82 8.88 -13.66
N ILE A 16 5.85 9.60 -12.52
CA ILE A 16 5.95 8.97 -11.22
C ILE A 16 4.60 8.29 -11.03
N ASN A 17 4.54 6.98 -11.29
CA ASN A 17 3.40 6.16 -10.92
C ASN A 17 3.35 6.16 -9.38
N ALA A 18 2.63 7.13 -8.80
CA ALA A 18 2.53 7.28 -7.36
C ALA A 18 1.77 6.08 -6.80
N GLN A 19 2.49 5.17 -6.14
CA GLN A 19 1.86 4.05 -5.49
C GLN A 19 0.98 4.53 -4.33
N LYS A 20 -0.16 3.87 -4.15
CA LYS A 20 -1.09 4.13 -3.07
C LYS A 20 -0.42 3.84 -1.73
N ILE A 21 -0.36 4.85 -0.85
CA ILE A 21 0.26 4.76 0.48
C ILE A 21 -0.68 5.19 1.62
N SER A 22 -1.92 5.58 1.29
CA SER A 22 -2.94 5.90 2.28
C SER A 22 -4.34 5.63 1.75
N GLN A 23 -5.27 5.45 2.68
CA GLN A 23 -6.69 5.26 2.40
C GLN A 23 -7.53 5.53 3.65
N LYS A 24 -8.73 6.08 3.44
CA LYS A 24 -9.75 6.15 4.48
C LYS A 24 -10.33 4.76 4.77
N VAL A 25 -10.38 4.41 6.04
CA VAL A 25 -10.93 3.16 6.55
C VAL A 25 -12.02 3.50 7.56
N VAL A 26 -13.11 2.74 7.54
CA VAL A 26 -14.08 2.75 8.63
C VAL A 26 -13.64 1.74 9.66
N ILE A 27 -13.53 2.18 10.91
CA ILE A 27 -13.26 1.32 12.06
C ILE A 27 -14.41 1.40 13.06
N SER A 28 -14.61 0.34 13.82
CA SER A 28 -15.53 0.33 14.94
C SER A 28 -14.98 1.18 16.08
N ASN A 29 -15.84 1.50 17.06
CA ASN A 29 -15.39 2.16 18.29
C ASN A 29 -14.44 1.29 19.13
N SER A 30 -14.44 -0.04 18.97
CA SER A 30 -13.44 -0.94 19.58
C SER A 30 -12.08 -0.89 18.86
N GLY A 31 -12.02 -0.28 17.67
CA GLY A 31 -10.80 -0.16 16.87
C GLY A 31 -10.65 -1.23 15.79
N GLU A 32 -11.65 -2.10 15.62
CA GLU A 32 -11.65 -3.13 14.59
C GLU A 32 -11.92 -2.55 13.20
N GLU A 33 -11.24 -3.07 12.19
CA GLU A 33 -11.43 -2.70 10.79
C GLU A 33 -12.80 -3.17 10.30
N VAL A 34 -13.62 -2.24 9.79
CA VAL A 34 -14.95 -2.54 9.24
C VAL A 34 -14.90 -2.59 7.71
N GLY A 35 -14.10 -1.73 7.09
CA GLY A 35 -13.90 -1.74 5.64
C GLY A 35 -13.28 -0.46 5.09
N ARG A 36 -12.86 -0.49 3.83
CA ARG A 36 -12.36 0.66 3.09
C ARG A 36 -13.48 1.66 2.86
N TYR A 37 -13.34 2.91 3.30
CA TYR A 37 -14.36 3.93 3.08
C TYR A 37 -14.52 4.24 1.58
N ILE A 38 -15.76 4.27 1.09
CA ILE A 38 -16.10 4.69 -0.28
C ILE A 38 -16.83 6.03 -0.27
N ARG A 39 -17.98 6.08 0.42
CA ARG A 39 -18.87 7.25 0.50
C ARG A 39 -19.77 7.17 1.73
N GLU A 40 -20.62 8.16 1.94
CA GLU A 40 -21.52 8.20 3.10
C GLU A 40 -22.88 8.84 2.81
N THR A 41 -23.84 8.54 3.66
CA THR A 41 -25.09 9.30 3.83
C THR A 41 -25.05 10.05 5.17
N SER A 42 -26.18 10.64 5.58
CA SER A 42 -26.31 11.20 6.92
C SER A 42 -26.16 10.16 8.04
N THR A 43 -26.45 8.88 7.77
CA THR A 43 -26.53 7.83 8.82
C THR A 43 -25.66 6.60 8.58
N LYS A 44 -25.12 6.41 7.36
CA LYS A 44 -24.33 5.23 7.02
C LYS A 44 -23.06 5.57 6.25
N TYR A 45 -22.06 4.69 6.34
CA TYR A 45 -20.90 4.62 5.46
C TYR A 45 -21.11 3.48 4.46
N LEU A 46 -20.76 3.69 3.19
CA LEU A 46 -20.55 2.60 2.25
C LEU A 46 -19.07 2.21 2.34
N VAL A 47 -18.81 0.95 2.68
CA VAL A 47 -17.46 0.41 2.77
C VAL A 47 -17.25 -0.69 1.76
N ASP A 48 -16.00 -0.86 1.34
CA ASP A 48 -15.53 -1.96 0.51
C ASP A 48 -14.71 -2.94 1.35
N VAL A 49 -15.02 -4.22 1.25
CA VAL A 49 -14.25 -5.32 1.84
C VAL A 49 -13.87 -6.27 0.70
N GLN A 50 -14.67 -7.32 0.48
CA GLN A 50 -14.69 -8.07 -0.79
C GLN A 50 -15.86 -7.60 -1.68
N ASP A 51 -16.95 -7.15 -1.03
CA ASP A 51 -18.10 -6.50 -1.63
C ASP A 51 -18.37 -5.16 -0.93
N THR A 52 -19.21 -4.33 -1.57
CA THR A 52 -19.62 -3.06 -0.97
C THR A 52 -20.82 -3.24 -0.03
N VAL A 53 -20.69 -2.76 1.20
CA VAL A 53 -21.75 -2.87 2.23
C VAL A 53 -21.99 -1.53 2.93
N TRP A 54 -23.26 -1.25 3.25
CA TRP A 54 -23.64 -0.09 4.04
C TRP A 54 -23.61 -0.40 5.53
N VAL A 55 -22.75 0.30 6.28
CA VAL A 55 -22.63 0.17 7.75
C VAL A 55 -23.10 1.44 8.47
N PRO A 56 -23.69 1.36 9.67
CA PRO A 56 -24.13 2.54 10.42
C PRO A 56 -22.95 3.45 10.80
N LYS A 57 -23.17 4.78 10.84
CA LYS A 57 -22.20 5.69 11.47
C LYS A 57 -22.17 5.53 12.98
N LYS A 58 -23.32 5.24 13.59
CA LYS A 58 -23.39 4.97 15.02
C LYS A 58 -22.53 3.75 15.36
N GLY A 59 -21.53 3.95 16.22
CA GLY A 59 -20.61 2.89 16.64
C GLY A 59 -19.36 2.74 15.76
N ASN A 60 -19.24 3.52 14.68
CA ASN A 60 -18.13 3.47 13.74
C ASN A 60 -17.59 4.89 13.47
N LYS A 61 -16.35 4.97 13.00
CA LYS A 61 -15.71 6.25 12.61
C LYS A 61 -14.78 6.04 11.42
N VAL A 62 -14.58 7.11 10.65
CA VAL A 62 -13.60 7.11 9.55
C VAL A 62 -12.24 7.55 10.09
N VAL A 63 -11.20 6.83 9.71
CA VAL A 63 -9.79 7.14 9.99
C VAL A 63 -8.96 7.07 8.71
N GLU A 64 -7.85 7.78 8.66
CA GLU A 64 -6.88 7.69 7.56
C GLU A 64 -5.78 6.70 7.94
N TYR A 65 -5.76 5.55 7.29
CA TYR A 65 -4.65 4.61 7.35
C TYR A 65 -3.58 5.02 6.36
N SER A 66 -2.32 4.83 6.74
CA SER A 66 -1.20 5.05 5.81
C SER A 66 -0.04 4.12 6.06
N ALA A 67 0.61 3.71 4.98
CA ALA A 67 1.81 2.90 5.02
C ALA A 67 2.95 3.59 5.76
N VAL A 68 3.06 4.93 5.65
CA VAL A 68 4.08 5.72 6.37
C VAL A 68 3.95 5.55 7.89
N LYS A 69 2.72 5.38 8.40
CA LYS A 69 2.44 5.13 9.82
C LYS A 69 2.55 3.66 10.22
N GLY A 70 2.94 2.77 9.31
CA GLY A 70 2.98 1.33 9.56
C GLY A 70 1.60 0.72 9.77
N GLN A 71 0.65 1.08 8.91
CA GLN A 71 -0.71 0.54 8.92
C GLN A 71 -1.01 -0.19 7.61
N GLY A 72 -1.94 -1.13 7.67
CA GLY A 72 -2.34 -1.97 6.55
C GLY A 72 -1.39 -3.13 6.30
N ILE A 73 -1.53 -3.71 5.12
CA ILE A 73 -0.79 -4.88 4.66
C ILE A 73 -0.09 -4.60 3.33
N ILE A 74 0.84 -5.48 2.97
CA ILE A 74 1.37 -5.60 1.63
C ILE A 74 1.27 -7.03 1.15
N TYR A 75 1.12 -7.22 -0.15
CA TYR A 75 1.17 -8.52 -0.80
C TYR A 75 1.79 -8.40 -2.18
N LEU A 76 2.32 -9.49 -2.71
CA LEU A 76 2.98 -9.47 -4.02
C LEU A 76 1.97 -9.19 -5.14
N LYS A 77 2.36 -8.29 -6.05
CA LYS A 77 1.54 -7.93 -7.21
C LYS A 77 1.46 -9.07 -8.24
N ASN A 78 2.56 -9.78 -8.41
CA ASN A 78 2.72 -10.84 -9.41
C ASN A 78 3.30 -12.08 -8.73
N TRP A 79 3.05 -13.24 -9.35
CA TRP A 79 3.65 -14.50 -8.94
C TRP A 79 5.17 -14.44 -9.01
N GLY A 80 5.83 -15.18 -8.13
CA GLY A 80 7.28 -15.26 -8.03
C GLY A 80 7.80 -14.97 -6.63
N VAL A 81 9.09 -14.63 -6.58
CA VAL A 81 9.85 -14.49 -5.34
C VAL A 81 10.53 -13.13 -5.29
N VAL A 82 10.30 -12.38 -4.22
CA VAL A 82 10.86 -11.03 -4.05
C VAL A 82 11.66 -10.94 -2.76
N ASN A 83 12.87 -10.39 -2.86
CA ASN A 83 13.76 -10.22 -1.72
C ASN A 83 13.26 -9.15 -0.76
N VAL A 84 13.24 -9.49 0.53
CA VAL A 84 13.15 -8.54 1.65
C VAL A 84 14.58 -8.22 2.11
N ARG A 85 14.92 -6.94 2.13
CA ARG A 85 16.29 -6.45 2.34
C ARG A 85 16.46 -5.75 3.68
N LYS A 86 17.67 -5.76 4.21
CA LYS A 86 17.98 -5.17 5.54
C LYS A 86 17.66 -3.67 5.60
N THR A 87 17.92 -2.93 4.52
CA THR A 87 17.60 -1.50 4.39
C THR A 87 16.93 -1.23 3.04
N PRO A 88 16.29 -0.07 2.82
CA PRO A 88 15.61 0.25 1.56
C PRO A 88 16.61 0.56 0.43
N SER A 89 17.34 -0.46 0.00
CA SER A 89 18.36 -0.40 -1.05
C SER A 89 18.56 -1.77 -1.68
N THR A 90 18.76 -1.80 -3.00
CA THR A 90 18.95 -3.03 -3.79
C THR A 90 20.30 -3.72 -3.55
N THR A 91 21.24 -3.08 -2.88
CA THR A 91 22.58 -3.63 -2.63
C THR A 91 22.77 -4.19 -1.22
N THR A 92 21.77 -4.05 -0.34
CA THR A 92 21.88 -4.59 1.03
C THR A 92 21.46 -6.04 1.14
N ALA A 93 21.94 -6.68 2.21
CA ALA A 93 21.70 -8.09 2.51
C ALA A 93 20.21 -8.44 2.46
N VAL A 94 19.91 -9.60 1.88
CA VAL A 94 18.58 -10.19 1.89
C VAL A 94 18.36 -10.84 3.25
N VAL A 95 17.27 -10.47 3.93
CA VAL A 95 16.90 -10.98 5.27
C VAL A 95 15.71 -11.92 5.23
N GLY A 96 14.96 -11.93 4.13
CA GLY A 96 13.82 -12.80 3.89
C GLY A 96 13.35 -12.72 2.44
N LYS A 97 12.27 -13.43 2.12
CA LYS A 97 11.66 -13.44 0.79
C LYS A 97 10.14 -13.48 0.94
N LEU A 98 9.44 -12.72 0.10
CA LEU A 98 8.00 -12.88 -0.10
C LEU A 98 7.80 -13.81 -1.29
N ILE A 99 6.81 -14.69 -1.22
CA ILE A 99 6.53 -15.69 -2.25
C ILE A 99 5.05 -15.61 -2.62
N TYR A 100 4.77 -15.62 -3.92
CA TYR A 100 3.42 -15.74 -4.42
C TYR A 100 3.39 -16.81 -5.51
N GLU A 101 2.72 -17.93 -5.22
CA GLU A 101 2.60 -19.07 -6.12
C GLU A 101 1.42 -18.90 -7.08
N GLU A 102 1.64 -19.29 -8.34
CA GLU A 102 0.58 -19.27 -9.36
C GLU A 102 -0.57 -20.20 -8.95
N GLY A 103 -1.81 -19.73 -9.12
CA GLY A 103 -3.01 -20.47 -8.75
C GLY A 103 -3.45 -20.33 -7.29
N TYR A 104 -2.69 -19.60 -6.46
CA TYR A 104 -3.04 -19.35 -5.06
C TYR A 104 -3.47 -17.89 -4.82
N VAL A 105 -3.96 -17.63 -3.61
CA VAL A 105 -4.15 -16.27 -3.08
C VAL A 105 -2.81 -15.83 -2.48
N PRO A 106 -2.34 -14.58 -2.72
CA PRO A 106 -1.07 -14.14 -2.16
C PRO A 106 -1.13 -14.05 -0.63
N GLU A 107 -0.02 -14.34 0.03
CA GLU A 107 0.12 -14.07 1.46
C GLU A 107 0.15 -12.55 1.72
N ALA A 108 -0.60 -12.11 2.72
CA ALA A 108 -0.58 -10.75 3.22
C ALA A 108 0.43 -10.61 4.35
N TYR A 109 1.32 -9.62 4.23
CA TYR A 109 2.31 -9.29 5.24
C TYR A 109 1.99 -7.94 5.87
N PRO A 110 2.26 -7.72 7.16
CA PRO A 110 2.02 -6.44 7.80
C PRO A 110 2.88 -5.34 7.16
N CYS A 111 2.28 -4.18 6.92
CA CYS A 111 3.00 -2.97 6.55
C CYS A 111 3.46 -2.26 7.82
N LEU A 112 4.77 -2.14 8.00
CA LEU A 112 5.39 -1.53 9.18
C LEU A 112 6.01 -0.15 8.89
N GLY A 113 5.85 0.36 7.67
CA GLY A 113 6.39 1.65 7.26
C GLY A 113 6.52 1.79 5.76
N TYR A 114 6.71 3.02 5.29
CA TYR A 114 7.05 3.33 3.91
C TYR A 114 8.15 4.39 3.85
N LYS A 115 9.15 4.19 2.98
CA LYS A 115 10.23 5.15 2.75
C LYS A 115 10.79 5.00 1.34
N ASN A 116 10.79 6.10 0.57
CA ASN A 116 11.49 6.22 -0.72
C ASN A 116 11.23 5.06 -1.69
N GLY A 117 9.98 4.62 -1.87
CA GLY A 117 9.66 3.50 -2.76
C GLY A 117 9.94 2.12 -2.17
N TRP A 118 9.96 2.01 -0.85
CA TRP A 118 10.09 0.73 -0.13
C TRP A 118 9.06 0.64 0.98
N TYR A 119 8.44 -0.53 1.12
CA TYR A 119 7.65 -0.87 2.29
C TYR A 119 8.50 -1.64 3.29
N LYS A 120 8.35 -1.30 4.56
CA LYS A 120 8.90 -2.09 5.66
C LYS A 120 7.89 -3.16 6.04
N THR A 121 8.36 -4.38 6.26
CA THR A 121 7.50 -5.51 6.58
C THR A 121 8.23 -6.50 7.50
N GLU A 122 7.49 -7.45 8.06
CA GLU A 122 8.03 -8.59 8.78
C GLU A 122 7.76 -9.87 8.00
N VAL A 123 8.78 -10.71 7.86
CA VAL A 123 8.66 -12.05 7.30
C VAL A 123 9.46 -13.02 8.16
N ASN A 124 8.83 -14.09 8.62
CA ASN A 124 9.44 -15.13 9.45
C ASN A 124 10.22 -14.56 10.67
N GLY A 125 9.62 -13.62 11.41
CA GLY A 125 10.23 -12.98 12.58
C GLY A 125 11.37 -12.00 12.26
N LYS A 126 11.63 -11.71 10.98
CA LYS A 126 12.66 -10.75 10.57
C LYS A 126 12.01 -9.54 9.91
N THR A 127 12.38 -8.36 10.40
CA THR A 127 11.96 -7.10 9.79
C THR A 127 12.91 -6.69 8.67
N GLY A 128 12.36 -6.23 7.54
CA GLY A 128 13.14 -5.69 6.43
C GLY A 128 12.29 -4.87 5.47
N TRP A 129 12.83 -4.64 4.27
CA TRP A 129 12.30 -3.72 3.27
C TRP A 129 12.11 -4.41 1.92
N VAL A 130 10.94 -4.23 1.32
CA VAL A 130 10.62 -4.72 -0.02
C VAL A 130 10.36 -3.55 -0.96
N ARG A 131 10.84 -3.68 -2.21
CA ARG A 131 10.68 -2.64 -3.22
C ARG A 131 9.21 -2.52 -3.57
N ALA A 132 8.71 -1.30 -3.50
CA ALA A 132 7.29 -1.03 -3.56
C ALA A 132 6.68 -1.41 -4.92
N ASP A 133 7.42 -1.29 -6.03
CA ASP A 133 7.00 -1.72 -7.38
C ASP A 133 6.56 -3.20 -7.50
N ASN A 134 7.00 -4.06 -6.57
CA ASN A 134 6.70 -5.49 -6.57
C ASN A 134 5.48 -5.88 -5.71
N VAL A 135 4.96 -4.94 -4.92
CA VAL A 135 3.88 -5.20 -3.97
C VAL A 135 2.73 -4.22 -4.18
N ILE A 136 1.57 -4.61 -3.71
CA ILE A 136 0.42 -3.74 -3.51
C ILE A 136 0.29 -3.49 -2.01
N TRP A 137 0.08 -2.24 -1.63
CA TRP A 137 -0.34 -1.90 -0.26
C TRP A 137 -1.86 -1.80 -0.21
N ASP A 138 -2.42 -2.37 0.85
CA ASP A 138 -3.83 -2.24 1.17
C ASP A 138 -4.00 -1.82 2.62
N SER A 139 -5.01 -0.99 2.87
CA SER A 139 -5.35 -0.51 4.20
C SER A 139 -5.98 -1.57 5.09
N ILE A 140 -6.58 -2.61 4.52
CA ILE A 140 -7.15 -3.75 5.26
C ILE A 140 -6.78 -5.05 4.54
N SER A 141 -6.72 -6.16 5.28
CA SER A 141 -6.62 -7.49 4.65
C SER A 141 -8.00 -7.98 4.24
N THR A 142 -8.12 -8.47 3.01
CA THR A 142 -9.36 -9.08 2.50
C THR A 142 -9.14 -10.49 1.95
N PHE A 143 -7.96 -11.05 2.18
CA PHE A 143 -7.60 -12.44 1.97
C PHE A 143 -7.91 -13.26 3.23
#